data_AF-A0A971K9Z8-F1
#
_entry.id   AF-A0A971K9Z8-F1
#
_cell.length_a   1.000
_cell.length_b   1.000
_cell.length_c   1.000
_cell.angle_alpha   90.00
_cell.angle_beta   90.00
_cell.angle_gamma   90.00
#
_symmetry.space_group_name_H-M   'P 1'
#
loop_
_entity.id
_entity.type
_entity.pdbx_description
1 polymer ?
#
loop_
_entity_poly.entity_id
_entity_poly.type
_entity_poly.pdbx_seq_one_letter_code
_entity_poly.pdbx_strand_id
1 'polypeptide(L)'
;MTREPYGYRLLFGHRRRDAAIIAGLEQVPCLLLPSSDDEEAVLPQVIENMQRLELNDMEKSRALAILVERLHASGLAQGEALAELAKMLGLSPPDTALSASGDPAGRGSGAHRR
;
A
#
# COMPACT_ATOMS: atom_id res chain seq x y z
N MET A 1 2.66 -13.26 10.30
CA MET A 1 1.86 -14.45 9.88
C MET A 1 0.39 -14.08 9.99
N THR A 2 -0.46 -14.67 9.18
CA THR A 2 -1.93 -14.59 9.33
C THR A 2 -2.48 -15.96 9.73
N ARG A 3 -3.61 -15.98 10.41
CA ARG A 3 -4.31 -17.22 10.77
C ARG A 3 -5.15 -17.71 9.59
N GLU A 4 -5.01 -18.98 9.25
CA GLU A 4 -5.79 -19.69 8.25
C GLU A 4 -6.67 -20.75 8.92
N PRO A 5 -7.74 -21.25 8.26
CA PRO A 5 -8.58 -22.32 8.80
C PRO A 5 -7.79 -23.57 9.22
N TYR A 6 -6.69 -23.88 8.53
CA TYR A 6 -5.88 -25.07 8.76
C TYR A 6 -4.45 -24.78 9.24
N GLY A 7 -4.20 -23.58 9.79
CA GLY A 7 -2.89 -23.25 10.36
C GLY A 7 -2.55 -21.78 10.28
N TYR A 8 -1.31 -21.49 9.90
CA TYR A 8 -0.81 -20.13 9.73
C TYR A 8 -0.14 -19.97 8.37
N ARG A 9 -0.44 -18.86 7.70
CA ARG A 9 0.24 -18.46 6.47
C ARG A 9 1.34 -17.46 6.81
N LEU A 10 2.56 -17.77 6.40
CA LEU A 10 3.68 -16.83 6.49
C LEU A 10 3.46 -15.77 5.41
N LEU A 11 3.19 -14.54 5.85
CA LEU A 11 3.09 -13.41 4.94
C LEU A 11 4.49 -12.95 4.52
N PHE A 12 5.44 -12.96 5.46
CA PHE A 12 6.73 -12.30 5.30
C PHE A 12 7.85 -12.97 6.10
N GLY A 13 9.11 -12.72 5.73
CA GLY A 13 10.27 -13.27 6.42
C GLY A 13 10.73 -14.64 5.93
N HIS A 14 10.41 -15.00 4.67
CA HIS A 14 10.78 -16.29 4.05
C HIS A 14 12.26 -16.64 4.22
N ARG A 15 13.19 -15.70 3.96
CA ARG A 15 14.63 -15.94 4.16
C ARG A 15 14.99 -16.31 5.59
N ARG A 16 14.32 -15.72 6.58
CA ARG A 16 14.57 -16.00 8.00
C ARG A 16 13.95 -17.33 8.42
N ARG A 17 12.78 -17.68 7.87
CA ARG A 17 12.23 -19.03 7.99
C ARG A 17 13.19 -20.06 7.39
N ASP A 18 13.70 -19.82 6.19
CA ASP A 18 14.60 -20.75 5.50
C ASP A 18 15.92 -20.91 6.25
N ALA A 19 16.48 -19.82 6.76
CA ALA A 19 17.65 -19.87 7.64
C ALA A 19 17.38 -20.66 8.93
N ALA A 20 16.20 -20.52 9.54
CA ALA A 20 15.82 -21.27 10.73
C ALA A 20 15.67 -22.78 10.45
N ILE A 21 15.13 -23.14 9.27
CA ILE A 21 15.05 -24.53 8.79
C ILE A 21 16.47 -25.11 8.65
N ILE A 22 17.37 -24.38 7.99
CA ILE A 22 18.77 -24.81 7.82
C ILE A 22 19.47 -24.95 9.17
N ALA A 23 19.15 -24.07 10.13
CA ALA A 23 19.69 -24.11 11.49
C ALA A 23 19.06 -25.20 12.39
N GLY A 24 18.07 -25.96 11.89
CA GLY A 24 17.39 -27.01 12.66
C GLY A 24 16.53 -26.47 13.81
N LEU A 25 16.08 -25.23 13.73
CA LEU A 25 15.21 -24.65 14.75
C LEU A 25 13.79 -25.19 14.59
N GLU A 26 13.26 -25.80 15.66
CA GLU A 26 11.88 -26.29 15.68
C GLU A 26 10.84 -25.16 15.67
N GLN A 27 11.20 -23.99 16.21
CA GLN A 27 10.29 -22.84 16.34
C GLN A 27 11.03 -21.52 16.14
N VAL A 28 10.31 -20.53 15.61
CA VAL A 28 10.79 -19.15 15.46
C VAL A 28 9.73 -18.16 15.96
N PRO A 29 10.15 -17.04 16.60
CA PRO A 29 9.21 -16.01 17.01
C PRO A 29 8.59 -15.35 15.78
N CYS A 30 7.27 -15.30 15.77
CA CYS A 30 6.48 -14.72 14.68
C CYS A 30 5.44 -13.75 15.24
N LEU A 31 5.26 -12.62 14.55
CA LEU A 31 4.15 -11.71 14.83
C LEU A 31 2.89 -12.22 14.11
N LEU A 32 1.79 -12.32 14.84
CA LEU A 32 0.48 -12.62 14.27
C LEU A 32 -0.21 -11.30 13.92
N LEU A 33 -0.53 -11.12 12.64
CA LEU A 33 -1.32 -10.01 12.14
C LEU A 33 -2.80 -10.45 12.12
N PRO A 34 -3.75 -9.56 12.48
CA PRO A 34 -5.17 -9.81 12.24
C PRO A 34 -5.43 -10.02 10.73
N SER A 35 -6.53 -10.71 10.43
CA SER A 35 -6.96 -11.26 9.13
C SER A 35 -6.32 -10.68 7.86
N SER A 36 -5.86 -11.57 6.99
CA SER A 36 -5.21 -11.30 5.69
C SER A 36 -6.08 -10.69 4.58
N ASP A 37 -7.30 -10.26 4.89
CA ASP A 37 -8.10 -9.43 3.97
C ASP A 37 -7.70 -7.95 4.06
N ASP A 38 -6.89 -7.57 5.05
CA ASP A 38 -6.35 -6.23 5.16
C ASP A 38 -5.22 -6.03 4.14
N GLU A 39 -5.56 -5.55 2.94
CA GLU A 39 -4.58 -4.93 2.03
C GLU A 39 -3.72 -3.88 2.75
N GLU A 40 -4.27 -3.27 3.80
CA GLU A 40 -3.61 -2.36 4.74
C GLU A 40 -2.36 -2.97 5.40
N ALA A 41 -2.25 -4.29 5.57
CA ALA A 41 -1.04 -4.93 6.12
C ALA A 41 -0.01 -5.28 5.04
N VAL A 42 -0.45 -5.46 3.79
CA VAL A 42 0.42 -5.87 2.67
C VAL A 42 1.16 -4.67 2.09
N LEU A 43 0.47 -3.53 1.94
CA LEU A 43 1.02 -2.33 1.31
C LEU A 43 2.20 -1.71 2.08
N PRO A 44 2.12 -1.45 3.40
CA PRO A 44 3.24 -0.89 4.17
C PRO A 44 4.48 -1.76 4.10
N GLN A 45 4.30 -3.07 3.99
CA GLN A 45 5.41 -4.00 3.88
C GLN A 45 6.07 -3.98 2.49
N VAL A 46 5.29 -3.92 1.42
CA VAL A 46 5.87 -3.77 0.08
C VAL A 46 6.69 -2.48 0.01
N ILE A 47 6.19 -1.41 0.65
CA ILE A 47 6.90 -0.13 0.79
C ILE A 47 8.19 -0.29 1.61
N GLU A 48 8.16 -0.91 2.78
CA GLU A 48 9.35 -1.13 3.61
C GLU A 48 10.42 -1.93 2.85
N ASN A 49 10.02 -2.99 2.14
CA ASN A 49 10.95 -3.78 1.32
C ASN A 49 11.54 -2.96 0.18
N MET A 50 10.74 -2.13 -0.48
CA MET A 50 11.20 -1.22 -1.54
C MET A 50 12.20 -0.19 -0.99
N GLN A 51 11.98 0.33 0.22
CA GLN A 51 12.88 1.27 0.89
C GLN A 51 14.22 0.64 1.32
N ARG A 52 14.24 -0.67 1.61
CA ARG A 52 15.46 -1.40 2.03
C ARG A 52 16.33 -1.88 0.87
N LEU A 53 15.77 -2.04 -0.31
CA LEU A 53 16.48 -2.49 -1.51
C LEU A 53 17.13 -1.29 -2.21
N GLU A 54 18.39 -1.44 -2.62
CA GLU A 54 19.04 -0.51 -3.56
C GLU A 54 18.45 -0.72 -4.96
N LEU A 55 17.20 -0.33 -5.14
CA LEU A 55 16.53 -0.37 -6.44
C LEU A 55 17.05 0.77 -7.31
N ASN A 56 17.27 0.49 -8.59
CA ASN A 56 17.51 1.53 -9.56
C ASN A 56 16.23 2.35 -9.83
N ASP A 57 16.35 3.52 -10.45
CA ASP A 57 15.23 4.44 -10.62
C ASP A 57 14.09 3.85 -11.47
N MET A 58 14.38 2.95 -12.41
CA MET A 58 13.36 2.26 -13.21
C MET A 58 12.63 1.19 -12.39
N GLU A 59 13.33 0.49 -11.51
CA GLU A 59 12.72 -0.50 -10.62
C GLU A 59 11.82 0.17 -9.59
N LYS A 60 12.24 1.31 -9.04
CA LYS A 60 11.41 2.13 -8.15
C LYS A 60 10.15 2.62 -8.86
N SER A 61 10.27 3.15 -10.07
CA SER A 61 9.10 3.64 -10.80
C SER A 61 8.09 2.54 -11.10
N ARG A 62 8.56 1.35 -11.51
CA ARG A 62 7.69 0.18 -11.71
C ARG A 62 7.04 -0.28 -10.40
N ALA A 63 7.79 -0.33 -9.30
CA ALA A 63 7.24 -0.71 -8.00
C ALA A 63 6.15 0.28 -7.53
N LEU A 64 6.38 1.58 -7.70
CA LEU A 64 5.40 2.62 -7.40
C LEU A 64 4.14 2.49 -8.27
N ALA A 65 4.28 2.23 -9.58
CA ALA A 65 3.13 2.03 -10.47
C ALA A 65 2.25 0.85 -10.02
N ILE A 66 2.87 -0.28 -9.66
CA ILE A 66 2.16 -1.46 -9.15
C ILE A 66 1.43 -1.15 -7.85
N LEU A 67 2.02 -0.35 -6.96
CA LEU A 67 1.38 0.06 -5.71
C LEU A 67 0.16 0.94 -5.94
N VAL A 68 0.24 1.91 -6.86
CA VAL A 68 -0.90 2.76 -7.24
C VAL A 68 -2.01 1.93 -7.87
N GLU A 69 -1.69 0.98 -8.77
CA GLU A 69 -2.68 0.11 -9.40
C GLU A 69 -3.41 -0.78 -8.37
N ARG A 70 -2.69 -1.30 -7.36
CA ARG A 70 -3.30 -2.07 -6.28
C ARG A 70 -4.26 -1.25 -5.44
N LEU A 71 -3.83 -0.05 -5.03
CA LEU A 71 -4.69 0.90 -4.32
C LEU A 71 -5.90 1.32 -5.15
N HIS A 72 -5.75 1.44 -6.47
CA HIS A 72 -6.88 1.71 -7.36
C HIS A 72 -7.86 0.52 -7.43
N ALA A 73 -7.32 -0.71 -7.52
CA ALA A 73 -8.10 -1.94 -7.54
C ALA A 73 -8.88 -2.19 -6.23
N SER A 74 -8.43 -1.61 -5.11
CA SER A 74 -9.13 -1.65 -3.82
C SER A 74 -10.34 -0.71 -3.74
N GLY A 75 -10.55 0.12 -4.77
CA GLY A 75 -11.70 1.01 -4.91
C GLY A 75 -11.39 2.50 -4.77
N LEU A 76 -10.13 2.89 -4.54
CA LEU A 76 -9.73 4.30 -4.48
C LEU A 76 -9.66 4.92 -5.87
N ALA A 77 -10.03 6.18 -6.01
CA ALA A 77 -9.75 6.91 -7.25
C ALA A 77 -8.23 7.06 -7.46
N GLN A 78 -7.77 7.20 -8.70
CA GLN A 78 -6.34 7.26 -9.01
C GLN A 78 -5.59 8.38 -8.23
N GLY A 79 -6.23 9.54 -8.04
CA GLY A 79 -5.66 10.64 -7.24
C GLY A 79 -5.59 10.32 -5.74
N GLU A 80 -6.57 9.61 -5.21
CA GLU A 80 -6.62 9.19 -3.79
C GLU A 80 -5.58 8.11 -3.52
N ALA A 81 -5.47 7.10 -4.40
CA ALA A 81 -4.42 6.08 -4.35
C ALA A 81 -3.02 6.71 -4.34
N LEU A 82 -2.81 7.75 -5.16
CA LEU A 82 -1.53 8.46 -5.23
C LEU A 82 -1.24 9.27 -3.95
N ALA A 83 -2.25 9.93 -3.38
CA ALA A 83 -2.10 10.63 -2.10
C ALA A 83 -1.84 9.68 -0.94
N GLU A 84 -2.50 8.53 -0.92
CA GLU A 84 -2.33 7.52 0.12
C GLU A 84 -0.95 6.89 0.07
N LEU A 85 -0.47 6.55 -1.13
CA LEU A 85 0.91 6.10 -1.35
C LEU A 85 1.93 7.17 -0.94
N ALA A 86 1.70 8.45 -1.25
CA ALA A 86 2.57 9.54 -0.87
C ALA A 86 2.71 9.65 0.66
N LYS A 87 1.59 9.58 1.41
CA LYS A 87 1.61 9.56 2.88
C LYS A 87 2.40 8.38 3.42
N MET A 88 2.19 7.17 2.90
CA MET A 88 2.91 5.97 3.34
C MET A 88 4.43 6.06 3.08
N LEU A 89 4.83 6.80 2.04
CA LEU A 89 6.24 7.07 1.72
C LEU A 89 6.82 8.27 2.49
N GLY A 90 6.03 8.98 3.29
CA GLY A 90 6.45 10.22 3.95
C GLY A 90 6.66 11.39 3.00
N LEU A 91 6.05 11.34 1.81
CA LEU A 91 6.10 12.37 0.78
C LEU A 91 4.86 13.26 0.84
N SER A 92 5.00 14.50 0.37
CA SER A 92 3.85 15.39 0.19
C SER A 92 2.92 14.84 -0.89
N PRO A 93 1.59 14.88 -0.69
CA PRO A 93 0.64 14.44 -1.70
C PRO A 93 0.79 15.32 -2.97
N PRO A 94 0.69 14.73 -4.16
CA PRO A 94 0.79 15.50 -5.40
C PRO A 94 -0.41 16.43 -5.57
N ASP A 95 -0.17 17.60 -6.17
CA ASP A 95 -1.18 18.65 -6.39
C ASP A 95 -2.44 18.14 -7.11
N THR A 96 -2.30 17.11 -7.95
CA THR A 96 -3.41 16.47 -8.65
C THR A 96 -4.41 15.79 -7.72
N ALA A 97 -3.99 15.29 -6.56
CA ALA A 97 -4.88 14.64 -5.60
C ALA A 97 -5.77 15.64 -4.83
N LEU A 98 -5.30 16.88 -4.61
CA LEU A 98 -6.11 17.93 -3.97
C LEU A 98 -7.28 18.41 -4.86
N SER A 99 -7.22 18.17 -6.17
CA SER A 99 -8.28 18.55 -7.11
C SER A 99 -9.46 17.56 -7.18
N ALA A 100 -9.34 16.37 -6.59
CA ALA A 100 -10.39 15.34 -6.64
C ALA A 100 -11.45 15.49 -5.53
N SER A 101 -11.18 16.26 -4.47
CA SER A 101 -12.13 16.55 -3.39
C SER A 101 -12.93 17.85 -3.62
N GLY A 102 -13.31 18.11 -4.87
CA GLY A 102 -14.15 19.25 -5.24
C GLY A 102 -15.65 18.91 -5.15
N ASP A 103 -16.31 19.48 -4.15
CA ASP A 103 -17.77 19.49 -3.91
C ASP A 103 -18.66 19.48 -5.17
N PRO A 104 -19.68 18.59 -5.26
CA PRO A 104 -20.72 18.67 -6.27
C PRO A 104 -22.01 19.28 -5.70
N ALA A 105 -22.06 20.60 -5.42
CA ALA A 105 -23.35 21.27 -5.16
C ALA A 105 -23.28 22.80 -5.25
N GLY A 106 -24.20 23.39 -6.04
CA GLY A 106 -24.69 24.76 -5.76
C GLY A 106 -24.73 25.73 -6.94
N ARG A 107 -25.83 25.70 -7.69
CA ARG A 107 -26.24 26.69 -8.70
C ARG A 107 -26.45 28.08 -8.09
N GLY A 108 -26.22 29.15 -8.88
CA GLY A 108 -26.56 30.52 -8.48
C GLY A 108 -26.47 31.58 -9.58
N SER A 109 -27.31 31.44 -10.62
CA SER A 109 -27.90 32.52 -11.45
C SER A 109 -27.11 33.82 -11.66
N GLY A 110 -26.46 33.95 -12.81
CA GLY A 110 -26.03 35.24 -13.37
C GLY A 110 -27.18 35.94 -14.09
N ALA A 111 -27.79 36.94 -13.45
CA ALA A 111 -28.76 37.82 -14.08
C ALA A 111 -28.05 38.74 -15.10
N HIS A 112 -28.30 38.50 -16.39
CA HIS A 112 -28.04 39.46 -17.46
C HIS A 112 -29.37 40.13 -17.84
N ARG A 113 -29.54 41.39 -17.46
CA ARG A 113 -30.40 42.35 -18.17
C ARG A 113 -29.55 43.55 -18.54
N ARG A 114 -29.38 43.77 -19.83
CA ARG A 114 -29.32 45.08 -20.46
C ARG A 114 -30.23 45.04 -21.68
#